data_AF-A0A2D6E5X5-F1
#
_entry.id   AF-A0A2D6E5X5-F1
#
_cell.length_a   1.000
_cell.length_b   1.000
_cell.length_c   1.000
_cell.angle_alpha   90.00
_cell.angle_beta   90.00
_cell.angle_gamma   90.00
#
_symmetry.space_group_name_H-M   'P 1'
#
loop_
_entity.id
_entity.type
_entity.pdbx_description
1 polymer ?
#
loop_
_entity_poly.entity_id
_entity_poly.type
_entity_poly.pdbx_seq_one_letter_code
_entity_poly.pdbx_strand_id
1 'polypeptide(L)'
;MTGTARKPTYHDLLSDLKKFNQEKNFDVYVPSIGKNVKFKPLTVKQQKELIKSGIDQRVQNLSFVTLLNNIITDNLVDKGATISTIDKSPIMIALRANSLPGELKLTVNDEDVLIDIHTHVKSFSKHKFPEKKKTFTVSKGPIEVDGSIPTIDEDTVINKTFKKTFGGQKGDEQDIVITTIGEIFVYELVKYISKIRFAVEGQDQTEVDFKTLPPKQMVELFETLPMSISQLLINKVNEFKEFDSNFLTVMGPEGEVTIPVDVTLFASE
;
A
#
# COMPACT_ATOMS: atom_id res chain seq x y z
N MET A 1 55.07 -19.96 -18.58
CA MET A 1 53.80 -20.52 -18.06
C MET A 1 52.75 -19.44 -18.15
N THR A 2 52.03 -19.38 -19.27
CA THR A 2 50.94 -18.43 -19.50
C THR A 2 49.66 -19.05 -18.97
N GLY A 3 49.24 -18.66 -17.76
CA GLY A 3 47.94 -19.04 -17.22
C GLY A 3 46.84 -18.47 -18.11
N THR A 4 46.14 -19.33 -18.83
CA THR A 4 44.95 -18.93 -19.58
C THR A 4 43.91 -18.42 -18.59
N ALA A 5 43.69 -17.11 -18.56
CA ALA A 5 42.61 -16.51 -17.79
C ALA A 5 41.29 -17.16 -18.23
N ARG A 6 40.60 -17.81 -17.28
CA ARG A 6 39.30 -18.42 -17.51
C ARG A 6 38.34 -17.33 -18.00
N LYS A 7 37.76 -17.50 -19.19
CA LYS A 7 36.73 -16.58 -19.69
C LYS A 7 35.50 -16.66 -18.77
N PRO A 8 34.94 -15.53 -18.32
CA PRO A 8 33.72 -15.51 -17.53
C PRO A 8 32.58 -16.23 -18.27
N THR A 9 31.81 -17.04 -17.55
CA THR A 9 30.63 -17.72 -18.09
C THR A 9 29.37 -16.90 -17.88
N TYR A 10 28.28 -17.29 -18.55
CA TYR A 10 26.94 -16.76 -18.27
C TYR A 10 26.58 -16.83 -16.77
N HIS A 11 26.93 -17.92 -16.10
CA HIS A 11 26.65 -18.10 -14.67
C HIS A 11 27.47 -17.17 -13.79
N ASP A 12 28.73 -16.90 -14.16
CA ASP A 12 29.59 -15.96 -13.44
C ASP A 12 29.00 -14.54 -13.54
N LEU A 13 28.65 -14.09 -14.75
CA LEU A 13 28.00 -12.78 -14.95
C LEU A 13 26.66 -12.68 -14.22
N LEU A 14 25.83 -13.73 -14.27
CA LEU A 14 24.54 -13.75 -13.56
C LEU A 14 24.73 -13.66 -12.04
N SER A 15 25.75 -14.33 -11.50
CA SER A 15 26.09 -14.26 -10.08
C SER A 15 26.57 -12.86 -9.69
N ASP A 16 27.45 -12.26 -10.49
CA ASP A 16 27.98 -10.92 -10.25
C ASP A 16 26.88 -9.86 -10.31
N LEU A 17 25.96 -9.93 -11.28
CA LEU A 17 24.81 -9.04 -11.36
C LEU A 17 23.85 -9.22 -10.17
N LYS A 18 23.63 -10.45 -9.70
CA LYS A 18 22.82 -10.70 -8.50
C LYS A 18 23.47 -10.09 -7.27
N LYS A 19 24.79 -10.23 -7.11
CA LYS A 19 25.54 -9.67 -5.99
C LYS A 19 25.51 -8.14 -6.02
N PHE A 20 25.78 -7.52 -7.17
CA PHE A 20 25.70 -6.08 -7.35
C PHE A 20 24.32 -5.52 -6.96
N ASN A 21 23.24 -6.18 -7.38
CA ASN A 21 21.88 -5.76 -7.04
C ASN A 21 21.51 -6.00 -5.56
N GLN A 22 22.19 -6.91 -4.86
CA GLN A 22 21.99 -7.13 -3.42
C GLN A 22 22.72 -6.08 -2.58
N GLU A 23 23.85 -5.59 -3.05
CA GLU A 23 24.68 -4.59 -2.37
C GLU A 23 24.16 -3.16 -2.59
N LYS A 24 23.55 -2.88 -3.74
CA LYS A 24 22.97 -1.58 -4.05
C LYS A 24 21.68 -1.36 -3.26
N ASN A 25 21.76 -0.51 -2.24
CA ASN A 25 20.64 -0.11 -1.40
C ASN A 25 20.58 1.43 -1.29
N PHE A 26 19.40 1.97 -1.04
CA PHE A 26 19.19 3.40 -0.76
C PHE A 26 18.25 3.59 0.43
N ASP A 27 18.31 4.78 1.00
CA ASP A 27 17.52 5.16 2.16
C ASP A 27 16.18 5.76 1.70
N VAL A 28 15.08 5.22 2.23
CA VAL A 28 13.72 5.69 1.99
C VAL A 28 13.12 6.12 3.32
N TYR A 29 12.59 7.35 3.38
CA TYR A 29 11.89 7.82 4.56
C TYR A 29 10.53 7.13 4.69
N VAL A 30 10.29 6.47 5.83
CA VAL A 30 9.03 5.76 6.12
C VAL A 30 8.22 6.57 7.14
N PRO A 31 7.12 7.23 6.73
CA PRO A 31 6.38 8.17 7.58
C PRO A 31 5.83 7.60 8.89
N SER A 32 5.35 6.36 8.87
CA SER A 32 4.82 5.69 10.06
C SER A 32 5.92 5.43 11.09
N ILE A 33 7.15 5.14 10.66
CA ILE A 33 8.29 4.90 11.56
C ILE A 33 8.99 6.23 11.90
N GLY A 34 8.90 7.22 11.02
CA GLY A 34 9.53 8.53 11.16
C GLY A 34 11.05 8.49 11.00
N LYS A 35 11.57 7.53 10.23
CA LYS A 35 13.00 7.39 9.95
C LYS A 35 13.25 6.80 8.57
N ASN A 36 14.50 6.86 8.12
CA ASN A 36 14.93 6.20 6.90
C ASN A 36 15.13 4.70 7.11
N VAL A 37 14.69 3.91 6.14
CA VAL A 37 14.86 2.45 6.08
C VAL A 37 15.46 2.09 4.72
N LYS A 38 16.27 1.03 4.67
CA LYS A 38 16.98 0.63 3.44
C LYS A 38 16.11 -0.21 2.51
N PHE A 39 16.10 0.17 1.24
CA PHE A 39 15.44 -0.56 0.16
C PHE A 39 16.41 -0.87 -0.98
N LYS A 40 16.14 -1.98 -1.67
CA LYS A 40 16.74 -2.33 -2.95
C LYS A 40 16.02 -1.59 -4.09
N PRO A 41 16.70 -1.31 -5.22
CA PRO A 41 16.08 -0.73 -6.40
C PRO A 41 15.06 -1.67 -7.04
N LEU A 42 14.14 -1.10 -7.80
CA LEU A 42 13.23 -1.88 -8.62
C LEU A 42 14.03 -2.68 -9.65
N THR A 43 13.61 -3.92 -9.84
CA THR A 43 14.14 -4.76 -10.92
C THR A 43 13.31 -4.56 -12.19
N VAL A 44 13.91 -4.83 -13.35
CA VAL A 44 13.19 -4.87 -14.64
C VAL A 44 12.00 -5.85 -14.59
N LYS A 45 12.13 -6.94 -13.82
CA LYS A 45 11.03 -7.89 -13.60
C LYS A 45 9.84 -7.22 -12.89
N GLN A 46 10.10 -6.47 -11.81
CA GLN A 46 9.06 -5.78 -11.06
C GLN A 46 8.41 -4.66 -11.88
N GLN A 47 9.21 -3.87 -12.61
CA GLN A 47 8.65 -2.85 -13.52
C GLN A 47 7.75 -3.49 -14.59
N LYS A 48 8.18 -4.62 -15.18
CA LYS A 48 7.35 -5.37 -16.13
C LYS A 48 6.06 -5.87 -15.51
N GLU A 49 6.08 -6.33 -14.26
CA GLU A 49 4.88 -6.76 -13.54
C GLU A 49 3.93 -5.59 -13.25
N LEU A 50 4.47 -4.43 -12.86
CA LEU A 50 3.71 -3.19 -12.64
C LEU A 50 3.00 -2.71 -13.92
N ILE A 51 3.72 -2.71 -15.04
CA ILE A 51 3.14 -2.33 -16.34
C ILE A 51 2.01 -3.29 -16.74
N LYS A 52 2.22 -4.60 -16.52
CA LYS A 52 1.22 -5.62 -16.87
C LYS A 52 -0.06 -5.54 -16.03
N SER A 53 0.04 -5.14 -14.76
CA SER A 53 -1.13 -5.05 -13.89
C SER A 53 -2.17 -4.02 -14.35
N GLY A 54 -1.81 -3.07 -15.20
CA GLY A 54 -2.75 -2.09 -15.77
C GLY A 54 -3.73 -2.62 -16.81
N ILE A 55 -3.59 -3.88 -17.24
CA ILE A 55 -4.33 -4.42 -18.40
C ILE A 55 -5.62 -5.19 -17.99
N ASP A 56 -5.80 -5.61 -16.72
CA ASP A 56 -6.84 -6.59 -16.34
C ASP A 56 -8.07 -6.03 -15.58
N GLN A 57 -9.04 -5.43 -16.28
CA GLN A 57 -10.10 -4.52 -15.79
C GLN A 57 -11.00 -4.97 -14.61
N ARG A 58 -11.11 -6.27 -14.31
CA ARG A 58 -12.15 -6.78 -13.38
C ARG A 58 -11.80 -6.70 -11.90
N VAL A 59 -10.51 -6.72 -11.55
CA VAL A 59 -10.00 -6.70 -10.15
C VAL A 59 -8.70 -5.88 -10.08
N GLN A 60 -8.54 -4.87 -10.97
CA GLN A 60 -7.28 -4.14 -11.19
C GLN A 60 -6.70 -3.60 -9.89
N ASN A 61 -7.54 -2.91 -9.10
CA ASN A 61 -7.05 -2.19 -7.93
C ASN A 61 -6.47 -3.13 -6.88
N LEU A 62 -7.11 -4.25 -6.54
CA LEU A 62 -6.59 -5.13 -5.48
C LEU A 62 -5.39 -5.96 -5.92
N SER A 63 -5.36 -6.42 -7.19
CA SER A 63 -4.20 -7.15 -7.71
C SER A 63 -2.98 -6.24 -7.82
N PHE A 64 -3.18 -5.00 -8.26
CA PHE A 64 -2.15 -3.98 -8.28
C PHE A 64 -1.68 -3.62 -6.87
N VAL A 65 -2.60 -3.35 -5.95
CA VAL A 65 -2.27 -3.06 -4.54
C VAL A 65 -1.48 -4.20 -3.90
N THR A 66 -1.85 -5.46 -4.16
CA THR A 66 -1.10 -6.63 -3.67
C THR A 66 0.30 -6.70 -4.29
N LEU A 67 0.45 -6.35 -5.57
CA LEU A 67 1.74 -6.27 -6.23
C LEU A 67 2.62 -5.18 -5.60
N LEU A 68 2.08 -4.00 -5.31
CA LEU A 68 2.79 -2.93 -4.59
C LEU A 68 3.29 -3.43 -3.23
N ASN A 69 2.42 -4.06 -2.44
CA ASN A 69 2.81 -4.60 -1.13
C ASN A 69 3.94 -5.62 -1.26
N ASN A 70 3.86 -6.55 -2.22
CA ASN A 70 4.91 -7.53 -2.45
C ASN A 70 6.23 -6.86 -2.84
N ILE A 71 6.21 -5.84 -3.70
CA ILE A 71 7.41 -5.10 -4.10
C ILE A 71 8.03 -4.40 -2.89
N ILE A 72 7.23 -3.74 -2.06
CA ILE A 72 7.72 -3.10 -0.83
C ILE A 72 8.39 -4.14 0.07
N THR A 73 7.75 -5.27 0.33
CA THR A 73 8.29 -6.35 1.19
C THR A 73 9.55 -7.00 0.60
N ASP A 74 9.58 -7.25 -0.71
CA ASP A 74 10.71 -7.87 -1.40
C ASP A 74 11.93 -6.95 -1.42
N ASN A 75 11.70 -5.65 -1.59
CA ASN A 75 12.76 -4.64 -1.70
C ASN A 75 13.25 -4.16 -0.33
N LEU A 76 12.46 -4.31 0.73
CA LEU A 76 12.85 -3.96 2.09
C LEU A 76 14.07 -4.78 2.54
N VAL A 77 15.16 -4.11 2.88
CA VAL A 77 16.40 -4.72 3.39
C VAL A 77 16.27 -5.01 4.88
N ASP A 78 15.72 -4.06 5.64
CA ASP A 78 15.50 -4.20 7.08
C ASP A 78 14.24 -5.01 7.37
N LYS A 79 14.39 -6.33 7.52
CA LYS A 79 13.27 -7.23 7.79
C LYS A 79 12.62 -7.04 9.18
N GLY A 80 13.21 -6.23 10.06
CA GLY A 80 12.62 -5.88 11.35
C GLY A 80 11.69 -4.66 11.29
N ALA A 81 11.67 -3.93 10.17
CA ALA A 81 10.83 -2.75 10.02
C ALA A 81 9.37 -3.14 9.67
N THR A 82 8.43 -2.73 10.52
CA THR A 82 6.99 -2.86 10.23
C THR A 82 6.53 -1.72 9.33
N ILE A 83 6.08 -2.04 8.12
CA ILE A 83 5.58 -1.05 7.15
C ILE A 83 4.05 -1.01 7.20
N SER A 84 3.50 0.19 7.35
CA SER A 84 2.06 0.46 7.37
C SER A 84 1.53 0.81 5.99
N THR A 85 0.22 0.70 5.77
CA THR A 85 -0.40 1.03 4.48
C THR A 85 -0.23 2.50 4.09
N ILE A 86 -0.12 3.42 5.05
CA ILE A 86 0.17 4.85 4.81
C ILE A 86 1.59 5.11 4.28
N ASP A 87 2.49 4.13 4.37
CA ASP A 87 3.85 4.28 3.85
C ASP A 87 3.95 3.91 2.36
N LYS A 88 2.88 3.31 1.81
CA LYS A 88 2.88 2.70 0.48
C LYS A 88 3.21 3.71 -0.62
N SER A 89 2.47 4.81 -0.68
CA SER A 89 2.69 5.87 -1.68
C SER A 89 4.09 6.49 -1.60
N PRO A 90 4.57 6.98 -0.44
CA PRO A 90 5.91 7.57 -0.35
C PRO A 90 7.02 6.56 -0.64
N ILE A 91 6.88 5.29 -0.22
CA ILE A 91 7.87 4.25 -0.57
C ILE A 91 7.87 4.01 -2.08
N MET A 92 6.72 3.83 -2.71
CA MET A 92 6.64 3.56 -4.15
C MET A 92 7.20 4.71 -4.99
N ILE A 93 6.92 5.96 -4.61
CA ILE A 93 7.48 7.15 -5.26
C ILE A 93 9.01 7.18 -5.08
N ALA A 94 9.53 6.88 -3.88
CA ALA A 94 10.96 6.81 -3.64
C ALA A 94 11.64 5.66 -4.41
N LEU A 95 10.99 4.50 -4.53
CA LEU A 95 11.46 3.37 -5.34
C LEU A 95 11.55 3.76 -6.83
N ARG A 96 10.52 4.43 -7.36
CA ARG A 96 10.52 5.01 -8.71
C ARG A 96 11.71 5.95 -8.87
N ALA A 97 11.82 6.96 -8.01
CA ALA A 97 12.87 7.97 -8.07
C ALA A 97 14.29 7.38 -8.13
N ASN A 98 14.54 6.26 -7.44
CA ASN A 98 15.86 5.63 -7.41
C ASN A 98 16.10 4.63 -8.55
N SER A 99 15.08 4.32 -9.35
CA SER A 99 15.14 3.28 -10.39
C SER A 99 14.90 3.80 -11.81
N LEU A 100 14.25 4.95 -11.97
CA LEU A 100 13.88 5.58 -13.25
C LEU A 100 14.37 7.05 -13.31
N PRO A 101 14.40 7.68 -14.50
CA PRO A 101 14.87 9.08 -14.66
C PRO A 101 14.11 10.06 -13.78
N GLY A 102 14.76 10.99 -13.10
CA GLY A 102 14.14 11.86 -12.09
C GLY A 102 12.97 12.74 -12.54
N GLU A 103 12.90 13.07 -13.83
CA GLU A 103 11.81 13.83 -14.41
C GLU A 103 10.57 12.92 -14.56
N LEU A 104 9.41 13.40 -14.10
CA LEU A 104 8.12 12.74 -14.23
C LEU A 104 7.20 13.65 -15.03
N LYS A 105 6.75 13.17 -16.17
CA LYS A 105 5.77 13.86 -17.00
C LYS A 105 4.34 13.47 -16.61
N LEU A 106 3.54 14.45 -16.20
CA LEU A 106 2.11 14.28 -15.89
C LEU A 106 1.27 15.15 -16.82
N THR A 107 0.19 14.60 -17.37
CA THR A 107 -0.76 15.37 -18.17
C THR A 107 -1.92 15.83 -17.30
N VAL A 108 -2.11 17.14 -17.16
CA VAL A 108 -3.16 17.78 -16.37
C VAL A 108 -3.88 18.77 -17.27
N ASN A 109 -5.20 18.66 -17.41
CA ASN A 109 -6.01 19.52 -18.29
C ASN A 109 -5.47 19.62 -19.73
N ASP A 110 -5.03 18.49 -20.30
CA ASP A 110 -4.39 18.38 -21.63
C ASP A 110 -3.03 19.10 -21.77
N GLU A 111 -2.44 19.56 -20.66
CA GLU A 111 -1.09 20.13 -20.61
C GLU A 111 -0.10 19.23 -19.89
N ASP A 112 1.13 19.19 -20.39
CA ASP A 112 2.21 18.39 -19.82
C ASP A 112 2.97 19.17 -18.76
N VAL A 113 2.94 18.67 -17.52
CA VAL A 113 3.68 19.18 -16.38
C VAL A 113 4.87 18.27 -16.09
N LEU A 114 6.07 18.83 -16.07
CA LEU A 114 7.30 18.12 -15.71
C LEU A 114 7.62 18.34 -14.22
N ILE A 115 7.79 17.24 -13.49
CA ILE A 115 8.08 17.24 -12.05
C ILE A 115 9.41 16.56 -11.79
N ASP A 116 10.30 17.22 -11.05
CA ASP A 116 11.47 16.55 -10.47
C ASP A 116 11.06 15.74 -9.23
N ILE A 117 10.93 14.43 -9.41
CA ILE A 117 10.51 13.52 -8.35
C ILE A 117 11.54 13.45 -7.21
N HIS A 118 12.83 13.68 -7.50
CA HIS A 118 13.87 13.61 -6.46
C HIS A 118 13.73 14.74 -5.45
N THR A 119 13.37 15.93 -5.94
CA THR A 119 13.09 17.09 -5.07
C THR A 119 11.87 16.81 -4.19
N HIS A 120 10.82 16.21 -4.75
CA HIS A 120 9.63 15.82 -3.99
C HIS A 120 9.94 14.79 -2.89
N VAL A 121 10.66 13.70 -3.22
CA VAL A 121 11.03 12.66 -2.25
C VAL A 121 11.83 13.22 -1.07
N LYS A 122 12.68 14.22 -1.28
CA LYS A 122 13.43 14.88 -0.19
C LYS A 122 12.50 15.56 0.83
N SER A 123 11.32 16.01 0.39
CA SER A 123 10.33 16.66 1.25
C SER A 123 9.65 15.71 2.22
N PHE A 124 9.61 14.40 1.94
CA PHE A 124 8.86 13.40 2.72
C PHE A 124 9.27 13.37 4.19
N SER A 125 10.55 13.63 4.48
CA SER A 125 11.08 13.72 5.85
C SER A 125 10.40 14.79 6.73
N LYS A 126 9.71 15.76 6.12
CA LYS A 126 8.92 16.79 6.82
C LYS A 126 7.57 16.25 7.33
N HIS A 127 7.12 15.12 6.80
CA HIS A 127 5.80 14.55 7.07
C HIS A 127 5.95 13.26 7.87
N LYS A 128 6.02 13.37 9.20
CA LYS A 128 5.97 12.21 10.10
C LYS A 128 4.53 11.92 10.52
N PHE A 129 4.11 10.67 10.45
CA PHE A 129 2.81 10.30 10.99
C PHE A 129 2.83 10.32 12.53
N PRO A 130 1.89 11.00 13.21
CA PRO A 130 1.89 11.05 14.66
C PRO A 130 1.62 9.69 15.30
N GLU A 131 2.51 9.22 16.19
CA GLU A 131 2.38 7.91 16.86
C GLU A 131 1.02 7.73 17.53
N LYS A 132 0.55 8.77 18.24
CA LYS A 132 -0.74 8.80 18.94
C LYS A 132 -1.97 8.66 18.03
N LYS A 133 -1.80 8.82 16.71
CA LYS A 133 -2.88 8.68 15.72
C LYS A 133 -2.85 7.31 15.04
N LYS A 134 -1.84 6.47 15.27
CA LYS A 134 -1.74 5.14 14.63
C LYS A 134 -2.80 4.17 15.12
N THR A 135 -3.23 4.35 16.36
CA THR A 135 -4.34 3.65 16.97
C THR A 135 -5.47 4.63 17.26
N PHE A 136 -6.69 4.14 17.27
CA PHE A 136 -7.87 4.94 17.58
C PHE A 136 -8.94 4.06 18.22
N THR A 137 -9.88 4.71 18.89
CA THR A 137 -11.08 4.08 19.42
C THR A 137 -12.28 4.90 18.95
N VAL A 138 -13.32 4.21 18.49
CA VAL A 138 -14.63 4.80 18.18
C VAL A 138 -15.70 4.08 18.98
N SER A 139 -16.68 4.82 19.47
CA SER A 139 -17.74 4.24 20.31
C SER A 139 -19.11 4.84 20.00
N LYS A 140 -20.14 4.02 20.17
CA LYS A 140 -21.55 4.43 20.07
C LYS A 140 -22.41 3.50 20.92
N GLY A 141 -23.01 4.07 21.96
CA GLY A 141 -23.82 3.29 22.91
C GLY A 141 -22.97 2.19 23.56
N PRO A 142 -23.42 0.92 23.56
CA PRO A 142 -22.71 -0.19 24.19
C PRO A 142 -21.52 -0.72 23.37
N ILE A 143 -21.28 -0.20 22.15
CA ILE A 143 -20.26 -0.72 21.25
C ILE A 143 -19.03 0.20 21.27
N GLU A 144 -17.86 -0.42 21.39
CA GLU A 144 -16.57 0.22 21.24
C GLU A 144 -15.70 -0.58 20.27
N VAL A 145 -15.05 0.12 19.34
CA VAL A 145 -14.17 -0.46 18.33
C VAL A 145 -12.79 0.17 18.45
N ASP A 146 -11.80 -0.65 18.76
CA ASP A 146 -10.40 -0.26 18.64
C ASP A 146 -9.91 -0.55 17.23
N GLY A 147 -9.20 0.40 16.67
CA GLY A 147 -8.57 0.25 15.38
C GLY A 147 -7.15 0.77 15.32
N SER A 148 -6.47 0.39 14.25
CA SER A 148 -5.11 0.80 13.96
C SER A 148 -4.90 0.91 12.46
N ILE A 149 -3.88 1.66 12.04
CA ILE A 149 -3.42 1.62 10.66
C ILE A 149 -2.90 0.21 10.37
N PRO A 150 -3.41 -0.48 9.34
CA PRO A 150 -2.96 -1.81 9.00
C PRO A 150 -1.51 -1.79 8.50
N THR A 151 -0.83 -2.90 8.75
CA THR A 151 0.44 -3.22 8.09
C THR A 151 0.21 -3.64 6.65
N ILE A 152 1.23 -3.54 5.80
CA ILE A 152 1.16 -4.07 4.43
C ILE A 152 0.92 -5.58 4.39
N ASP A 153 1.34 -6.31 5.43
CA ASP A 153 1.14 -7.75 5.55
C ASP A 153 -0.34 -8.08 5.87
N GLU A 154 -0.93 -7.39 6.84
CA GLU A 154 -2.37 -7.50 7.15
C GLU A 154 -3.24 -7.15 5.92
N ASP A 155 -2.91 -6.04 5.24
CA ASP A 155 -3.57 -5.63 3.99
C ASP A 155 -3.45 -6.73 2.91
N THR A 156 -2.26 -7.32 2.75
CA THR A 156 -2.01 -8.40 1.79
C THR A 156 -2.82 -9.66 2.08
N VAL A 157 -2.94 -10.06 3.35
CA VAL A 157 -3.73 -11.24 3.76
C VAL A 157 -5.21 -11.04 3.43
N ILE A 158 -5.74 -9.85 3.73
CA ILE A 158 -7.15 -9.51 3.48
C ILE A 158 -7.41 -9.43 1.96
N ASN A 159 -6.55 -8.75 1.20
CA ASN A 159 -6.67 -8.65 -0.27
C ASN A 159 -6.59 -10.02 -0.97
N LYS A 160 -5.71 -10.91 -0.51
CA LYS A 160 -5.63 -12.30 -1.02
C LYS A 160 -6.91 -13.08 -0.71
N THR A 161 -7.50 -12.88 0.47
CA THR A 161 -8.75 -13.54 0.86
C THR A 161 -9.92 -13.03 0.03
N PHE A 162 -10.02 -11.71 -0.17
CA PHE A 162 -10.99 -11.12 -1.09
C PHE A 162 -10.89 -11.74 -2.49
N LYS A 163 -9.68 -11.77 -3.08
CA LYS A 163 -9.47 -12.30 -4.43
C LYS A 163 -9.86 -13.76 -4.54
N LYS A 164 -9.63 -14.57 -3.50
CA LYS A 164 -10.06 -15.97 -3.47
C LYS A 164 -11.58 -16.12 -3.41
N THR A 165 -12.27 -15.23 -2.70
CA THR A 165 -13.73 -15.28 -2.52
C THR A 165 -14.45 -14.74 -3.76
N PHE A 166 -13.99 -13.64 -4.34
CA PHE A 166 -14.72 -12.89 -5.38
C PHE A 166 -14.06 -12.87 -6.76
N GLY A 167 -12.76 -13.19 -6.87
CA GLY A 167 -12.01 -13.05 -8.13
C GLY A 167 -12.33 -14.08 -9.22
N GLY A 168 -13.22 -15.04 -8.95
CA GLY A 168 -13.64 -16.07 -9.89
C GLY A 168 -15.14 -16.07 -10.20
N GLN A 169 -15.87 -15.01 -9.84
CA GLN A 169 -17.30 -14.91 -10.10
C GLN A 169 -17.59 -14.95 -11.60
N LYS A 170 -18.62 -15.72 -11.97
CA LYS A 170 -19.15 -15.84 -13.33
C LYS A 170 -20.56 -15.28 -13.35
N GLY A 171 -20.88 -14.48 -14.36
CA GLY A 171 -22.15 -13.76 -14.42
C GLY A 171 -22.05 -12.56 -15.37
N ASP A 172 -23.09 -11.74 -15.37
CA ASP A 172 -23.08 -10.47 -16.07
C ASP A 172 -21.99 -9.55 -15.51
N GLU A 173 -21.26 -8.87 -16.39
CA GLU A 173 -20.11 -8.06 -16.01
C GLU A 173 -20.50 -6.88 -15.11
N GLN A 174 -21.65 -6.26 -15.35
CA GLN A 174 -22.11 -5.11 -14.58
C GLN A 174 -22.52 -5.51 -13.15
N ASP A 175 -23.23 -6.62 -13.01
CA ASP A 175 -23.65 -7.16 -11.72
C ASP A 175 -22.45 -7.59 -10.85
N ILE A 176 -21.44 -8.20 -11.49
CA ILE A 176 -20.18 -8.56 -10.82
C ILE A 176 -19.48 -7.30 -10.31
N VAL A 177 -19.39 -6.25 -11.13
CA VAL A 177 -18.72 -5.00 -10.74
C VAL A 177 -19.41 -4.36 -9.55
N ILE A 178 -20.74 -4.22 -9.57
CA ILE A 178 -21.51 -3.60 -8.48
C ILE A 178 -21.32 -4.38 -7.18
N THR A 179 -21.47 -5.71 -7.22
CA THR A 179 -21.28 -6.57 -6.05
C THR A 179 -19.85 -6.45 -5.51
N THR A 180 -18.87 -6.49 -6.40
CA THR A 180 -17.44 -6.40 -6.05
C THR A 180 -17.11 -5.08 -5.36
N ILE A 181 -17.69 -3.96 -5.79
CA ILE A 181 -17.45 -2.64 -5.17
C ILE A 181 -17.95 -2.60 -3.72
N GLY A 182 -19.15 -3.12 -3.45
CA GLY A 182 -19.70 -3.19 -2.09
C GLY A 182 -18.83 -4.03 -1.15
N GLU A 183 -18.37 -5.17 -1.64
CA GLU A 183 -17.47 -6.06 -0.91
C GLU A 183 -16.10 -5.41 -0.66
N ILE A 184 -15.53 -4.69 -1.66
CA ILE A 184 -14.27 -3.95 -1.49
C ILE A 184 -14.40 -2.94 -0.35
N PHE A 185 -15.53 -2.23 -0.27
CA PHE A 185 -15.76 -1.25 0.79
C PHE A 185 -15.71 -1.90 2.19
N VAL A 186 -16.38 -3.04 2.39
CA VAL A 186 -16.35 -3.76 3.66
C VAL A 186 -14.95 -4.29 3.97
N TYR A 187 -14.32 -4.95 2.99
CA TYR A 187 -12.97 -5.51 3.15
C TYR A 187 -11.92 -4.43 3.41
N GLU A 188 -12.12 -3.19 2.94
CA GLU A 188 -11.23 -2.08 3.23
C GLU A 188 -11.35 -1.63 4.69
N LEU A 189 -12.57 -1.51 5.22
CA LEU A 189 -12.81 -1.03 6.58
C LEU A 189 -12.36 -2.03 7.65
N VAL A 190 -12.58 -3.33 7.43
CA VAL A 190 -12.18 -4.37 8.41
C VAL A 190 -10.68 -4.41 8.66
N LYS A 191 -9.84 -3.97 7.70
CA LYS A 191 -8.37 -3.89 7.85
C LYS A 191 -7.96 -2.99 9.00
N TYR A 192 -8.78 -2.00 9.33
CA TYR A 192 -8.49 -1.01 10.37
C TYR A 192 -8.95 -1.46 11.75
N ILE A 193 -9.72 -2.54 11.88
CA ILE A 193 -10.29 -2.98 13.14
C ILE A 193 -9.33 -3.95 13.83
N SER A 194 -8.98 -3.64 15.07
CA SER A 194 -8.19 -4.52 15.94
C SER A 194 -9.07 -5.29 16.91
N LYS A 195 -10.05 -4.62 17.53
CA LYS A 195 -10.94 -5.24 18.52
C LYS A 195 -12.32 -4.63 18.50
N ILE A 196 -13.32 -5.43 18.84
CA ILE A 196 -14.68 -4.96 19.11
C ILE A 196 -15.07 -5.40 20.51
N ARG A 197 -15.62 -4.45 21.28
CA ARG A 197 -16.16 -4.64 22.60
C ARG A 197 -17.64 -4.29 22.62
N PHE A 198 -18.42 -5.10 23.33
CA PHE A 198 -19.82 -4.86 23.60
C PHE A 198 -20.06 -4.94 25.11
N ALA A 199 -20.53 -3.85 25.70
CA ALA A 199 -20.78 -3.73 27.13
C ALA A 199 -22.18 -3.17 27.38
N VAL A 200 -23.00 -3.93 28.10
CA VAL A 200 -24.32 -3.49 28.60
C VAL A 200 -24.24 -3.38 30.10
N GLU A 201 -24.86 -2.35 30.67
CA GLU A 201 -24.88 -2.13 32.10
C GLU A 201 -25.42 -3.37 32.84
N GLY A 202 -24.65 -3.89 33.80
CA GLY A 202 -25.00 -5.09 34.56
C GLY A 202 -24.72 -6.43 33.88
N GLN A 203 -24.05 -6.45 32.71
CA GLN A 203 -23.61 -7.67 32.03
C GLN A 203 -22.08 -7.69 31.85
N ASP A 204 -21.52 -8.90 31.73
CA ASP A 204 -20.13 -9.07 31.38
C ASP A 204 -19.85 -8.53 29.98
N GLN A 205 -18.76 -7.79 29.85
CA GLN A 205 -18.30 -7.27 28.57
C GLN A 205 -17.88 -8.43 27.66
N THR A 206 -18.40 -8.42 26.44
CA THR A 206 -17.91 -9.31 25.38
C THR A 206 -16.82 -8.59 24.59
N GLU A 207 -15.68 -9.24 24.36
CA GLU A 207 -14.57 -8.72 23.56
C GLU A 207 -14.18 -9.75 22.49
N VAL A 208 -13.95 -9.26 21.27
CA VAL A 208 -13.46 -10.06 20.16
C VAL A 208 -12.22 -9.38 19.57
N ASP A 209 -11.11 -10.12 19.54
CA ASP A 209 -9.88 -9.71 18.88
C ASP A 209 -9.93 -10.09 17.40
N PHE A 210 -10.02 -9.08 16.53
CA PHE A 210 -10.12 -9.27 15.08
C PHE A 210 -8.90 -10.00 14.54
N LYS A 211 -7.71 -9.81 15.10
CA LYS A 211 -6.48 -10.44 14.59
C LYS A 211 -6.48 -11.96 14.74
N THR A 212 -7.37 -12.51 15.57
CA THR A 212 -7.54 -13.95 15.77
C THR A 212 -8.55 -14.58 14.82
N LEU A 213 -9.36 -13.78 14.13
CA LEU A 213 -10.45 -14.25 13.28
C LEU A 213 -9.97 -14.54 11.84
N PRO A 214 -10.57 -15.50 11.14
CA PRO A 214 -10.53 -15.58 9.69
C PRO A 214 -11.21 -14.33 9.07
N PRO A 215 -10.73 -13.81 7.92
CA PRO A 215 -11.30 -12.60 7.31
C PRO A 215 -12.81 -12.66 7.03
N LYS A 216 -13.37 -13.85 6.75
CA LYS A 216 -14.82 -14.01 6.57
C LYS A 216 -15.62 -13.68 7.84
N GLN A 217 -15.10 -14.08 9.01
CA GLN A 217 -15.75 -13.78 10.30
C GLN A 217 -15.59 -12.31 10.69
N MET A 218 -14.45 -11.68 10.31
CA MET A 218 -14.27 -10.23 10.48
C MET A 218 -15.34 -9.45 9.71
N VAL A 219 -15.59 -9.83 8.45
CA VAL A 219 -16.59 -9.23 7.57
C VAL A 219 -17.99 -9.41 8.14
N GLU A 220 -18.37 -10.65 8.46
CA GLU A 220 -19.67 -10.96 9.06
C GLU A 220 -19.92 -10.14 10.33
N LEU A 221 -18.94 -10.07 11.24
CA LEU A 221 -19.06 -9.29 12.46
C LEU A 221 -19.18 -7.78 12.15
N PHE A 222 -18.40 -7.26 11.20
CA PHE A 222 -18.46 -5.86 10.80
C PHE A 222 -19.83 -5.49 10.20
N GLU A 223 -20.41 -6.33 9.36
CA GLU A 223 -21.71 -6.08 8.72
C GLU A 223 -22.87 -6.05 9.73
N THR A 224 -22.72 -6.67 10.90
CA THR A 224 -23.70 -6.59 11.99
C THR A 224 -23.61 -5.30 12.81
N LEU A 225 -22.56 -4.49 12.64
CA LEU A 225 -22.40 -3.25 13.40
C LEU A 225 -23.41 -2.19 12.96
N PRO A 226 -23.89 -1.34 13.90
CA PRO A 226 -24.71 -0.20 13.52
C PRO A 226 -23.96 0.75 12.59
N MET A 227 -24.65 1.24 11.55
CA MET A 227 -24.08 2.17 10.54
C MET A 227 -23.35 3.38 11.16
N SER A 228 -23.78 3.84 12.33
CA SER A 228 -23.10 4.92 13.06
C SER A 228 -21.65 4.60 13.45
N ILE A 229 -21.31 3.34 13.74
CA ILE A 229 -19.92 2.92 14.00
C ILE A 229 -19.13 2.93 12.69
N SER A 230 -19.71 2.40 11.61
CA SER A 230 -19.11 2.40 10.27
C SER A 230 -18.78 3.82 9.81
N GLN A 231 -19.66 4.80 10.04
CA GLN A 231 -19.38 6.20 9.72
C GLN A 231 -18.19 6.78 10.50
N LEU A 232 -18.07 6.44 11.79
CA LEU A 232 -16.92 6.87 12.60
C LEU A 232 -15.62 6.24 12.10
N LEU A 233 -15.65 4.98 11.68
CA LEU A 233 -14.52 4.29 11.06
C LEU A 233 -14.13 4.92 9.73
N ILE A 234 -15.09 5.22 8.84
CA ILE A 234 -14.84 5.91 7.57
C ILE A 234 -14.13 7.24 7.80
N ASN A 235 -14.59 8.02 8.78
CA ASN A 235 -13.96 9.30 9.11
C ASN A 235 -12.50 9.10 9.55
N LYS A 236 -12.21 8.06 10.34
CA LYS A 236 -10.83 7.73 10.73
C LYS A 236 -9.97 7.29 9.54
N VAL A 237 -10.52 6.48 8.65
CA VAL A 237 -9.82 6.06 7.43
C VAL A 237 -9.51 7.26 6.52
N ASN A 238 -10.43 8.22 6.44
CA ASN A 238 -10.21 9.45 5.66
C ASN A 238 -9.08 10.30 6.24
N GLU A 239 -8.91 10.40 7.56
CA GLU A 239 -7.75 11.07 8.17
C GLU A 239 -6.41 10.46 7.71
N PHE A 240 -6.36 9.14 7.48
CA PHE A 240 -5.16 8.48 6.97
C PHE A 240 -4.95 8.74 5.47
N LYS A 241 -6.03 8.81 4.68
CA LYS A 241 -5.97 9.16 3.25
C LYS A 241 -5.55 10.61 3.04
N GLU A 242 -6.03 11.53 3.87
CA GLU A 242 -5.59 12.93 3.90
C GLU A 242 -4.12 13.06 4.31
N PHE A 243 -3.62 12.15 5.15
CA PHE A 243 -2.19 12.12 5.41
C PHE A 243 -1.39 11.65 4.19
N ASP A 244 -1.87 10.62 3.49
CA ASP A 244 -1.21 10.07 2.30
C ASP A 244 -1.12 11.10 1.14
N SER A 245 -2.13 11.98 1.00
CA SER A 245 -2.12 13.01 -0.05
C SER A 245 -0.94 13.97 0.04
N ASN A 246 -0.35 14.18 1.23
CA ASN A 246 0.86 14.99 1.38
C ASN A 246 2.06 14.47 0.58
N PHE A 247 2.08 13.17 0.25
CA PHE A 247 3.13 12.55 -0.55
C PHE A 247 2.77 12.46 -2.03
N LEU A 248 1.49 12.61 -2.35
CA LEU A 248 0.99 12.54 -3.73
C LEU A 248 0.93 13.94 -4.37
N THR A 249 0.77 14.99 -3.59
CA THR A 249 0.59 16.35 -4.12
C THR A 249 1.92 17.08 -4.31
N VAL A 250 2.09 17.70 -5.48
CA VAL A 250 3.17 18.63 -5.81
C VAL A 250 2.62 19.91 -6.41
N MET A 251 3.36 21.01 -6.33
CA MET A 251 3.00 22.26 -7.00
C MET A 251 3.44 22.23 -8.46
N GLY A 252 2.49 22.26 -9.38
CA GLY A 252 2.70 22.52 -10.81
C GLY A 252 2.51 24.00 -11.17
N PRO A 253 2.65 24.35 -12.46
CA PRO A 253 2.51 25.74 -12.94
C PRO A 253 1.13 26.36 -12.66
N GLU A 254 0.07 25.57 -12.75
CA GLU A 254 -1.33 26.04 -12.60
C GLU A 254 -1.97 25.69 -11.25
N GLY A 255 -1.22 25.05 -10.34
CA GLY A 255 -1.74 24.66 -9.02
C GLY A 255 -1.24 23.31 -8.55
N GLU A 256 -1.99 22.70 -7.64
CA GLU A 256 -1.68 21.38 -7.09
C GLU A 256 -1.89 20.28 -8.15
N VAL A 257 -0.88 19.44 -8.33
CA VAL A 257 -0.89 18.27 -9.20
C VAL A 257 -0.73 17.03 -8.34
N THR A 258 -1.55 16.01 -8.58
CA THR A 258 -1.46 14.72 -7.90
C THR A 258 -0.60 13.77 -8.73
N ILE A 259 0.45 13.24 -8.12
CA ILE A 259 1.24 12.12 -8.64
C ILE A 259 0.41 10.85 -8.45
N PRO A 260 -0.05 10.19 -9.53
CA PRO A 260 -0.77 8.93 -9.40
C PRO A 260 0.21 7.83 -8.99
N VAL A 261 -0.11 7.04 -7.97
CA VAL A 261 0.62 5.79 -7.66
C VAL A 261 -0.10 4.64 -8.33
N ASP A 262 -0.06 4.66 -9.66
CA ASP A 262 -0.62 3.63 -10.54
C ASP A 262 0.42 3.18 -11.57
N VAL A 263 -0.04 2.55 -12.64
CA VAL A 263 0.81 2.03 -13.72
C VAL A 263 1.57 3.16 -14.44
N THR A 264 0.98 4.34 -14.55
CA THR A 264 1.57 5.49 -15.27
C THR A 264 2.84 6.00 -14.59
N LEU A 265 2.94 5.88 -13.27
CA LEU A 265 4.14 6.23 -12.49
C LEU A 265 5.38 5.43 -12.91
N PHE A 266 5.18 4.20 -13.38
CA PHE A 266 6.25 3.26 -13.73
C PHE A 266 6.41 3.04 -15.23
N ALA A 267 5.47 3.55 -16.02
CA ALA A 267 5.47 3.50 -17.48
C ALA A 267 5.97 4.81 -18.12
N SER A 268 6.01 5.90 -17.38
CA SER A 268 6.52 7.20 -17.84
C SER A 268 8.04 7.16 -18.04
N GLU A 269 8.48 7.62 -19.22
CA GLU A 269 9.87 7.95 -19.52
C GLU A 269 10.23 9.33 -18.97
#